data_AF-A0A3P7LWS9-F1
#
_entry.id   AF-A0A3P7LWS9-F1
#
_cell.length_a   1.000
_cell.length_b   1.000
_cell.length_c   1.000
_cell.angle_alpha   90.00
_cell.angle_beta   90.00
_cell.angle_gamma   90.00
#
_symmetry.space_group_name_H-M   'P 1'
#
loop_
_entity.id
_entity.type
_entity.pdbx_description
1 polymer ?
#
loop_
_entity_poly.entity_id
_entity_poly.type
_entity_poly.pdbx_seq_one_letter_code
_entity_poly.pdbx_strand_id
1 'polypeptide(L)'
;MTISESEARELMRIRNMKDIVILPANKGRSTVVVDKFDCYVNVEDFLIDKDSYVPSTVGEFKKLKNVIYETMDKLKETGALTGREALTAKATDVAMARLYCAPNVYKSGVP
;
A
#
# COMPACT_ATOMS: atom_id res chain seq x y z
N MET A 1 21.69 18.72 -6.02
CA MET A 1 22.08 17.67 -6.98
C MET A 1 20.95 17.57 -8.00
N THR A 2 21.25 17.80 -9.27
CA THR A 2 20.25 17.88 -10.34
C THR A 2 20.39 16.63 -11.19
N ILE A 3 19.32 15.85 -11.31
CA ILE A 3 19.29 14.61 -12.09
C ILE A 3 19.38 14.98 -13.58
N SER A 4 20.22 14.31 -14.35
CA SER A 4 20.31 14.52 -15.79
C SER A 4 19.07 14.01 -16.52
N GLU A 5 18.80 14.51 -17.73
CA GLU A 5 17.66 14.04 -18.52
C GLU A 5 17.72 12.55 -18.86
N SER A 6 18.94 12.02 -19.08
CA SER A 6 19.16 10.59 -19.34
C SER A 6 18.81 9.75 -18.11
N GLU A 7 19.23 10.18 -16.92
CA GLU A 7 18.88 9.50 -15.67
C GLU A 7 17.37 9.57 -15.41
N ALA A 8 16.73 10.72 -15.67
CA ALA A 8 15.28 10.86 -15.53
C ALA A 8 14.51 9.91 -16.47
N ARG A 9 14.98 9.73 -17.71
CA ARG A 9 14.36 8.80 -18.68
C ARG A 9 14.46 7.34 -18.20
N GLU A 10 15.63 6.93 -17.69
CA GLU A 10 15.80 5.57 -17.18
C GLU A 10 14.99 5.34 -15.88
N LEU A 11 14.90 6.32 -14.99
CA LEU A 11 14.04 6.24 -13.81
C LEU A 11 12.55 6.07 -14.19
N MET A 12 12.11 6.74 -15.27
CA MET A 12 10.75 6.56 -15.78
C MET A 12 10.53 5.16 -16.36
N ARG A 13 11.55 4.57 -17.02
CA ARG A 13 11.48 3.18 -17.50
C ARG A 13 11.35 2.20 -16.35
N ILE A 14 12.22 2.32 -15.34
CA ILE A 14 12.21 1.50 -14.13
C ILE A 14 10.85 1.63 -13.43
N ARG A 15 10.34 2.85 -13.24
CA ARG A 15 9.02 3.07 -12.61
C ARG A 15 7.84 2.40 -13.35
N ASN A 16 7.98 2.17 -14.65
CA ASN A 16 6.94 1.55 -15.48
C ASN A 16 7.07 0.02 -15.60
N MET A 17 8.16 -0.57 -15.10
CA MET A 17 8.32 -2.03 -15.06
C MET A 17 7.32 -2.64 -14.05
N LYS A 18 6.57 -3.66 -14.47
CA LYS A 18 5.50 -4.27 -13.66
C LYS A 18 6.01 -5.29 -12.64
N ASP A 19 7.21 -5.80 -12.87
CA ASP A 19 7.80 -6.92 -12.15
C ASP A 19 8.77 -6.48 -11.06
N ILE A 20 8.92 -5.16 -10.84
CA ILE A 20 9.77 -4.60 -9.78
C ILE A 20 8.95 -3.75 -8.83
N VAL A 21 9.41 -3.69 -7.58
CA VAL A 21 8.85 -2.86 -6.53
C VAL A 21 9.92 -1.87 -6.08
N ILE A 22 9.56 -0.58 -6.07
CA ILE A 22 10.44 0.52 -5.65
C ILE A 22 9.97 0.99 -4.27
N LEU A 23 10.83 0.86 -3.26
CA LEU A 23 10.49 1.12 -1.86
C LEU A 23 11.54 2.02 -1.20
N PRO A 24 11.15 2.90 -0.27
CA PRO A 24 12.12 3.57 0.58
C PRO A 24 12.81 2.53 1.48
N ALA A 25 14.13 2.64 1.60
CA ALA A 25 14.87 1.83 2.55
C ALA A 25 14.51 2.24 3.98
N ASN A 26 14.45 1.27 4.89
CA ASN A 26 14.17 1.53 6.31
C ASN A 26 15.26 2.39 6.97
N LYS A 27 16.51 2.27 6.50
CA LYS A 27 17.65 3.07 6.96
C LYS A 27 18.12 4.04 5.89
N GLY A 28 18.19 5.32 6.25
CA GLY A 28 18.69 6.40 5.40
C GLY A 28 17.66 6.92 4.39
N ARG A 29 18.11 7.80 3.49
CA ARG A 29 17.28 8.38 2.39
C ARG A 29 17.44 7.57 1.10
N SER A 30 17.71 6.27 1.22
CA SER A 30 17.94 5.41 0.07
C SER A 30 16.64 4.82 -0.44
N THR A 31 16.60 4.48 -1.72
CA THR A 31 15.48 3.78 -2.37
C THR A 31 16.01 2.44 -2.86
N VAL A 32 15.27 1.36 -2.59
CA VAL A 32 15.63 0.01 -3.05
C VAL A 32 14.67 -0.41 -4.14
N VAL A 33 15.23 -1.07 -5.15
CA VAL A 33 14.50 -1.74 -6.23
C VAL A 33 14.63 -3.23 -5.96
N VAL A 34 13.50 -3.91 -5.79
CA VAL A 34 13.43 -5.35 -5.51
C VAL A 34 12.55 -6.01 -6.57
N ASP A 35 12.86 -7.24 -6.94
CA ASP A 35 11.95 -8.05 -7.73
C ASP A 35 10.62 -8.25 -6.97
N LYS A 36 9.52 -8.18 -7.69
CA LYS A 36 8.18 -8.25 -7.11
C LYS A 36 7.90 -9.63 -6.52
N PHE A 37 8.36 -10.70 -7.14
CA PHE A 37 8.23 -12.05 -6.61
C PHE A 37 9.01 -12.21 -5.31
N ASP A 38 10.27 -11.77 -5.28
CA ASP A 38 11.09 -11.81 -4.07
C ASP A 38 10.46 -11.00 -2.94
N CYS A 39 9.84 -9.86 -3.26
CA CYS A 39 9.08 -9.08 -2.30
C CYS A 39 7.92 -9.91 -1.71
N TYR A 40 7.11 -10.56 -2.55
CA TYR A 40 6.00 -11.38 -2.06
C TYR A 40 6.46 -12.50 -1.13
N VAL A 41 7.52 -13.24 -1.51
CA VAL A 41 8.08 -14.33 -0.69
C VAL A 41 8.53 -13.79 0.68
N ASN A 42 9.28 -12.69 0.70
CA ASN A 42 9.75 -12.09 1.95
C ASN A 42 8.61 -11.59 2.86
N VAL A 43 7.53 -11.06 2.29
CA VAL A 43 6.35 -10.66 3.09
C VAL A 43 5.63 -11.88 3.62
N GLU A 44 5.50 -12.94 2.83
CA GLU A 44 4.87 -14.17 3.28
C GLU A 44 5.63 -14.83 4.43
N ASP A 45 6.96 -14.80 4.40
CA ASP A 45 7.82 -15.30 5.48
C ASP A 45 7.78 -14.39 6.73
N PHE A 46 7.57 -13.09 6.55
CA PHE A 46 7.45 -12.13 7.65
C PHE A 46 6.10 -12.24 8.38
N LEU A 47 5.06 -12.70 7.70
CA LEU A 47 3.71 -12.81 8.24
C LEU A 47 3.61 -13.99 9.22
N ILE A 48 3.61 -13.69 10.52
CA ILE A 48 3.36 -14.67 11.60
C ILE A 48 1.94 -15.24 11.50
N ASP A 49 0.98 -14.40 11.13
CA ASP A 49 -0.41 -14.78 10.93
C ASP A 49 -0.76 -14.68 9.44
N LYS A 50 -0.72 -15.81 8.75
CA LYS A 50 -1.03 -15.88 7.31
C LYS A 50 -2.53 -15.81 7.03
N ASP A 51 -3.36 -16.20 8.01
CA ASP A 51 -4.80 -16.31 7.84
C ASP A 51 -5.50 -14.95 7.91
N SER A 52 -4.97 -14.00 8.69
CA SER A 52 -5.51 -12.64 8.75
C SER A 52 -5.09 -11.74 7.57
N TYR A 53 -4.05 -12.13 6.83
CA TYR A 53 -3.47 -11.35 5.73
C TYR A 53 -3.66 -11.99 4.34
N VAL A 54 -4.69 -12.84 4.19
CA VAL A 54 -5.04 -13.42 2.89
C VAL A 54 -5.24 -12.30 1.86
N PRO A 55 -4.56 -12.36 0.70
CA PRO A 55 -4.74 -11.37 -0.35
C PRO A 55 -6.20 -11.31 -0.79
N SER A 56 -6.88 -10.21 -0.47
CA SER A 56 -8.22 -10.00 -1.00
C SER A 56 -8.14 -9.50 -2.43
N THR A 57 -9.07 -9.96 -3.26
CA THR A 57 -9.20 -9.40 -4.59
C THR A 57 -9.60 -7.93 -4.47
N VAL A 58 -8.86 -7.03 -5.13
CA VAL A 58 -9.07 -5.58 -5.07
C VAL A 58 -10.55 -5.18 -5.36
N GLY A 59 -11.27 -6.02 -6.10
CA GLY A 59 -12.69 -5.86 -6.39
C GLY A 59 -13.62 -6.03 -5.18
N GLU A 60 -13.33 -6.96 -4.26
CA GLU A 60 -14.22 -7.27 -3.13
C GLU A 60 -14.27 -6.14 -2.13
N PHE A 61 -13.11 -5.64 -1.67
CA PHE A 61 -13.05 -4.47 -0.78
C PHE A 61 -13.65 -3.23 -1.43
N LYS A 62 -13.39 -3.01 -2.73
CA LYS A 62 -13.98 -1.87 -3.47
C LYS A 62 -15.50 -1.97 -3.51
N LYS A 63 -16.04 -3.16 -3.79
CA LYS A 63 -17.48 -3.41 -3.83
C LYS A 63 -18.11 -3.22 -2.45
N LEU A 64 -17.51 -3.79 -1.41
CA LEU A 64 -17.96 -3.64 -0.03
C LEU A 64 -17.96 -2.16 0.40
N LYS A 65 -16.89 -1.44 0.10
CA LYS A 65 -16.79 -0.01 0.38
C LYS A 65 -17.89 0.81 -0.31
N ASN A 66 -18.18 0.51 -1.57
CA ASN A 66 -19.26 1.18 -2.30
C ASN A 66 -20.62 0.91 -1.66
N VAL A 67 -20.90 -0.35 -1.27
CA VAL A 67 -22.16 -0.70 -0.58
C VAL A 67 -22.30 0.04 0.76
N ILE A 68 -21.21 0.16 1.52
CA ILE A 68 -21.22 0.92 2.79
C ILE A 68 -21.54 2.40 2.51
N TYR A 69 -20.87 3.04 1.55
CA TYR A 69 -21.14 4.44 1.23
C TYR A 69 -22.56 4.67 0.71
N GLU A 70 -23.08 3.82 -0.17
CA GLU A 70 -24.48 3.90 -0.64
C GLU A 70 -25.48 3.77 0.51
N THR A 71 -25.21 2.87 1.46
CA THR A 71 -26.07 2.67 2.63
C THR A 71 -26.04 3.90 3.54
N MET A 72 -24.86 4.49 3.75
CA MET A 72 -24.72 5.73 4.53
C MET A 72 -25.45 6.90 3.89
N ASP A 73 -25.38 7.03 2.56
CA ASP A 73 -26.07 8.11 1.85
C ASP A 73 -27.60 7.97 2.00
N LYS A 74 -28.15 6.75 1.89
CA LYS A 74 -29.58 6.48 2.15
C LYS A 74 -29.99 6.79 3.60
N LEU A 75 -29.15 6.46 4.59
CA LEU A 75 -29.42 6.76 5.99
C LEU A 75 -29.40 8.27 6.27
N LYS A 76 -28.59 9.02 5.54
CA LYS A 76 -28.57 10.48 5.59
C LYS A 76 -29.82 11.08 4.95
N GLU A 77 -30.25 10.57 3.79
CA GLU A 77 -31.46 11.03 3.09
C GLU A 77 -32.74 10.78 3.90
N THR A 78 -32.80 9.66 4.62
CA THR A 78 -33.93 9.32 5.50
C THR A 78 -33.93 10.06 6.83
N GLY A 79 -32.91 10.89 7.10
CA GLY A 79 -32.77 11.64 8.35
C GLY A 79 -32.41 10.77 9.57
N ALA A 80 -32.21 9.46 9.37
CA ALA A 80 -31.78 8.53 10.41
C ALA A 80 -30.33 8.80 10.87
N LEU A 81 -29.56 9.53 10.08
CA LEU A 81 -28.16 9.84 10.34
C LEU A 81 -27.90 11.31 10.03
N THR A 82 -27.50 12.09 11.04
CA THR A 82 -27.24 13.53 10.87
C THR A 82 -25.99 13.75 10.00
N GLY A 83 -25.88 14.92 9.37
CA GLY A 83 -24.72 15.24 8.54
C GLY A 83 -23.37 15.11 9.26
N ARG A 84 -23.35 15.38 10.58
CA ARG A 84 -22.15 15.22 11.44
C ARG A 84 -21.82 13.77 11.71
N GLU A 85 -22.83 12.95 12.00
CA GLU A 85 -22.67 11.50 12.18
C GLU A 85 -22.20 10.84 10.88
N ALA A 86 -22.71 11.29 9.73
CA ALA A 86 -22.33 10.75 8.43
C ALA A 86 -20.86 11.02 8.12
N LEU A 87 -20.38 12.22 8.45
CA LEU A 87 -18.97 12.58 8.30
C LEU A 87 -18.05 11.79 9.22
N THR A 88 -18.52 11.44 10.42
CA THR A 88 -17.74 10.68 11.41
C THR A 88 -17.74 9.18 11.10
N ALA A 89 -18.85 8.65 10.58
CA ALA A 89 -19.00 7.26 10.18
C ALA A 89 -18.35 6.95 8.83
N LYS A 90 -18.12 7.96 7.97
CA LYS A 90 -17.31 7.78 6.76
C LYS A 90 -15.91 7.51 7.27
N ALA A 91 -15.52 6.24 7.25
CA ALA A 91 -14.17 5.83 7.60
C ALA A 91 -13.19 6.71 6.81
N THR A 92 -12.50 7.60 7.51
CA THR A 92 -11.26 8.20 7.03
C THR A 92 -10.41 7.03 6.62
N ASP A 93 -10.10 6.94 5.32
CA ASP A 93 -9.29 5.90 4.70
C ASP A 93 -8.25 5.41 5.70
N VAL A 94 -8.55 4.29 6.38
CA VAL A 94 -7.61 3.68 7.32
C VAL A 94 -6.52 3.24 6.39
N ALA A 95 -5.38 3.94 6.42
CA ALA A 95 -4.25 3.66 5.59
C ALA A 95 -4.07 2.14 5.60
N MET A 96 -4.40 1.48 4.48
CA MET A 96 -4.27 0.03 4.39
C MET A 96 -2.88 -0.28 4.93
N ALA A 97 -2.77 -1.20 5.89
CA ALA A 97 -1.49 -1.57 6.45
C ALA A 97 -0.65 -2.13 5.29
N ARG A 98 0.20 -1.27 4.72
CA ARG A 98 1.09 -1.64 3.63
C ARG A 98 2.29 -2.30 4.29
N LEU A 99 2.27 -3.63 4.36
CA LEU A 99 3.46 -4.41 4.65
C LEU A 99 4.37 -4.30 3.44
N TYR A 100 5.41 -3.50 3.60
CA TYR A 100 6.48 -3.45 2.63
C TYR A 100 7.49 -4.52 3.02
N CYS A 101 7.96 -5.27 2.04
CA CYS A 101 9.22 -5.99 2.12
C CYS A 101 10.25 -4.89 2.36
N ALA A 102 10.65 -4.66 3.62
CA ALA A 102 11.65 -3.67 3.93
C ALA A 102 13.00 -4.34 3.74
N PRO A 103 13.74 -4.11 2.63
CA PRO A 103 15.09 -4.63 2.50
C PRO A 103 15.94 -3.99 3.58
N ASN A 104 16.29 -4.78 4.59
CA ASN A 104 17.33 -4.41 5.52
C ASN A 104 18.64 -4.38 4.73
N VAL A 105 19.16 -3.18 4.51
CA VAL A 105 20.52 -3.01 3.98
C VAL A 105 21.48 -3.45 5.09
N TYR A 106 21.78 -4.74 5.15
CA TYR A 106 22.84 -5.26 6.01
C TYR A 106 24.18 -4.88 5.41
N LYS A 107 25.02 -4.21 6.19
CA LYS A 107 26.43 -4.08 5.85
C LYS A 107 27.06 -5.46 6.03
N SER A 108 27.79 -5.96 5.03
CA SER A 108 28.56 -7.18 5.18
C SER A 108 29.49 -7.05 6.40
N GLY A 109 29.38 -7.96 7.36
CA GLY A 109 30.25 -8.03 8.54
C GLY A 109 29.78 -7.30 9.81
N VAL A 110 28.52 -6.84 9.90
CA VAL A 110 27.97 -6.28 11.15
C VAL A 110 26.76 -7.12 11.59
N PRO A 111 26.79 -7.74 12.78
CA PRO A 111 25.66 -8.52 13.31
C PRO A 111 24.41 -7.66 13.53
#